data_AF-A0A5C3KUQ3-F1
#
_entry.id   AF-A0A5C3KUQ3-F1
#
_cell.length_a   1.000
_cell.length_b   1.000
_cell.length_c   1.000
_cell.angle_alpha   90.00
_cell.angle_beta   90.00
_cell.angle_gamma   90.00
#
_symmetry.space_group_name_H-M   'P 1'
#
loop_
_entity.id
_entity.type
_entity.pdbx_description
1 polymer ?
#
loop_
_entity_poly.entity_id
_entity_poly.type
_entity_poly.pdbx_seq_one_letter_code
_entity_poly.pdbx_strand_id
1 'polypeptide(L)'
;MEPFKVSIEDEVRDVAVSRDKFISRIYGGSPIRVFPTISQKMLKKHGLNDFMFLCGDIQSRAPEMPGHVGLWYSCGYDYFDAPMRVITRVQDKPARWQYQGQYHVEYSKPLTREEWSMQPVRNAWSQALYEERWGCEIRGIVYAYKMYGREPTEKEVDLICAQGLCKKATPEDISLGMARGDVTISVFIMKCVGYDEKFQRELAERWDGGQGIFKPTGSSTRKKGTKRTRSSEKAPIQRKKGRFAADLRHETEEESDLPTSDEDEEDDEGGDDNGLYSTRGTRSNPIALG
;
A
#
# COMPACT_ATOMS: atom_id res chain seq x y z
N MET A 1 -3.52 26.66 -1.30
CA MET A 1 -4.96 26.27 -1.32
C MET A 1 -5.45 26.28 0.12
N GLU A 2 -6.74 26.50 0.35
CA GLU A 2 -7.31 26.40 1.70
C GLU A 2 -7.47 24.92 2.13
N PRO A 3 -7.22 24.56 3.40
CA PRO A 3 -7.50 23.21 3.92
C PRO A 3 -9.00 22.86 3.88
N PHE A 4 -9.31 21.58 3.74
CA PHE A 4 -10.67 21.07 3.94
C PHE A 4 -11.05 21.13 5.42
N LYS A 5 -12.22 21.70 5.74
CA LYS A 5 -12.68 21.85 7.12
C LYS A 5 -13.22 20.52 7.69
N VAL A 6 -12.38 19.86 8.49
CA VAL A 6 -12.80 18.75 9.37
C VAL A 6 -13.65 19.30 10.53
N SER A 7 -14.77 18.65 10.86
CA SER A 7 -15.78 19.17 11.81
C SER A 7 -16.09 18.24 13.00
N ILE A 8 -15.27 17.21 13.23
CA ILE A 8 -15.30 16.35 14.43
C ILE A 8 -14.41 16.89 15.55
N GLU A 9 -14.56 16.32 16.74
CA GLU A 9 -13.81 16.69 17.95
C GLU A 9 -12.34 16.26 17.84
N ASP A 10 -11.42 17.11 18.29
CA ASP A 10 -9.96 16.90 18.25
C ASP A 10 -9.53 15.54 18.84
N GLU A 11 -10.10 15.14 19.98
CA GLU A 11 -9.85 13.84 20.63
C GLU A 11 -10.19 12.63 19.74
N VAL A 12 -11.13 12.79 18.81
CA VAL A 12 -11.53 11.75 17.84
C VAL A 12 -10.72 11.88 16.55
N ARG A 13 -10.45 13.11 16.09
CA ARG A 13 -9.67 13.45 14.90
C ARG A 13 -8.22 12.96 14.99
N ASP A 14 -7.62 13.09 16.17
CA ASP A 14 -6.18 12.87 16.36
C ASP A 14 -5.84 11.47 16.88
N VAL A 15 -6.80 10.54 16.82
CA VAL A 15 -6.54 9.12 17.08
C VAL A 15 -5.65 8.52 16.00
N ALA A 16 -4.40 8.24 16.38
CA ALA A 16 -3.43 7.53 15.56
C ALA A 16 -3.32 6.03 15.96
N VAL A 17 -3.61 5.16 15.00
CA VAL A 17 -3.76 3.70 15.19
C VAL A 17 -2.55 2.91 14.67
N SER A 18 -2.45 1.63 15.03
CA SER A 18 -1.49 0.72 14.39
C SER A 18 -1.99 0.25 13.03
N ARG A 19 -1.13 0.22 12.02
CA ARG A 19 -1.45 -0.34 10.71
C ARG A 19 -1.48 -1.87 10.74
N ASP A 20 -0.43 -2.48 11.28
CA ASP A 20 -0.19 -3.93 11.35
C ASP A 20 -1.15 -4.68 12.27
N LYS A 21 -1.43 -4.16 13.46
CA LYS A 21 -2.25 -4.82 14.49
C LYS A 21 -3.73 -4.49 14.39
N PHE A 22 -4.10 -3.45 13.63
CA PHE A 22 -5.48 -2.95 13.60
C PHE A 22 -6.00 -2.70 12.17
N ILE A 23 -5.46 -1.75 11.39
CA ILE A 23 -6.04 -1.42 10.07
C ILE A 23 -6.02 -2.65 9.14
N SER A 24 -4.86 -3.28 8.95
CA SER A 24 -4.71 -4.49 8.12
C SER A 24 -5.51 -5.69 8.63
N ARG A 25 -5.92 -5.71 9.91
CA ARG A 25 -6.79 -6.78 10.47
C ARG A 25 -8.28 -6.50 10.31
N ILE A 26 -8.72 -5.25 10.39
CA ILE A 26 -10.13 -4.87 10.28
C ILE A 26 -10.57 -4.66 8.83
N TYR A 27 -9.71 -4.04 8.02
CA TYR A 27 -9.97 -3.65 6.63
C TYR A 27 -9.16 -4.48 5.60
N GLY A 28 -8.13 -5.21 6.05
CA GLY A 28 -7.31 -6.03 5.15
C GLY A 28 -6.17 -5.25 4.50
N GLY A 29 -5.51 -5.91 3.54
CA GLY A 29 -4.40 -5.33 2.78
C GLY A 29 -3.04 -5.39 3.51
N SER A 30 -1.98 -5.37 2.71
CA SER A 30 -0.58 -5.38 3.19
C SER A 30 -0.31 -4.29 4.25
N PRO A 31 0.49 -4.57 5.29
CA PRO A 31 0.91 -3.57 6.27
C PRO A 31 2.07 -2.68 5.79
N ILE A 32 2.67 -2.95 4.61
CA ILE A 32 3.84 -2.22 4.10
C ILE A 32 3.56 -1.38 2.84
N ARG A 33 2.89 -1.92 1.81
CA ARG A 33 2.70 -1.23 0.50
C ARG A 33 2.01 0.13 0.65
N VAL A 34 2.36 1.14 -0.16
CA VAL A 34 1.63 2.44 -0.14
C VAL A 34 0.16 2.25 -0.51
N PHE A 35 -0.10 1.49 -1.58
CA PHE A 35 -1.43 1.12 -2.05
C PHE A 35 -1.66 -0.40 -1.81
N PRO A 36 -2.26 -0.80 -0.69
CA PRO A 36 -2.47 -2.21 -0.37
C PRO A 36 -3.76 -2.74 -1.01
N THR A 37 -3.63 -3.76 -1.87
CA THR A 37 -4.77 -4.49 -2.43
C THR A 37 -5.66 -5.08 -1.32
N ILE A 38 -6.94 -4.75 -1.30
CA ILE A 38 -7.91 -5.30 -0.33
C ILE A 38 -8.55 -6.56 -0.92
N SER A 39 -8.59 -7.65 -0.15
CA SER A 39 -9.11 -8.93 -0.64
C SER A 39 -10.63 -8.90 -0.79
N GLN A 40 -11.16 -9.67 -1.75
CA GLN A 40 -12.60 -9.73 -2.07
C GLN A 40 -13.49 -10.07 -0.85
N LYS A 41 -12.97 -10.84 0.11
CA LYS A 41 -13.63 -11.15 1.39
C LYS A 41 -13.81 -9.92 2.28
N MET A 42 -12.85 -9.00 2.27
CA MET A 42 -12.87 -7.77 3.06
C MET A 42 -13.66 -6.67 2.34
N LEU A 43 -13.52 -6.56 1.01
CA LEU A 43 -14.39 -5.73 0.17
C LEU A 43 -15.88 -6.04 0.39
N LYS A 44 -16.27 -7.33 0.37
CA LYS A 44 -17.65 -7.77 0.67
C LYS A 44 -18.11 -7.52 2.12
N LYS A 45 -17.19 -7.18 3.04
CA LYS A 45 -17.47 -6.91 4.47
C LYS A 45 -17.65 -5.40 4.75
N HIS A 46 -16.86 -4.52 4.12
CA HIS A 46 -16.86 -3.08 4.42
C HIS A 46 -16.82 -2.14 3.21
N GLY A 47 -16.57 -2.63 1.99
CA GLY A 47 -16.67 -1.85 0.75
C GLY A 47 -15.58 -0.81 0.48
N LEU A 48 -14.46 -0.83 1.21
CA LEU A 48 -13.38 0.16 1.07
C LEU A 48 -12.17 -0.45 0.35
N ASN A 49 -11.67 0.21 -0.70
CA ASN A 49 -10.48 -0.22 -1.47
C ASN A 49 -9.48 0.93 -1.72
N ASP A 50 -9.80 2.12 -1.23
CA ASP A 50 -9.24 3.42 -1.60
C ASP A 50 -8.08 3.86 -0.69
N PHE A 51 -7.35 2.93 -0.06
CA PHE A 51 -6.34 3.27 0.95
C PHE A 51 -4.98 3.72 0.36
N MET A 52 -4.42 4.81 0.89
CA MET A 52 -3.09 5.33 0.55
C MET A 52 -2.29 5.61 1.83
N PHE A 53 -1.21 4.86 2.05
CA PHE A 53 -0.40 4.93 3.27
C PHE A 53 0.94 5.64 3.04
N LEU A 54 1.11 6.84 3.59
CA LEU A 54 2.30 7.65 3.36
C LEU A 54 3.23 7.71 4.58
N CYS A 55 4.52 7.68 4.29
CA CYS A 55 5.59 7.63 5.28
C CYS A 55 6.54 8.82 5.07
N GLY A 56 6.77 9.61 6.13
CA GLY A 56 7.62 10.80 6.08
C GLY A 56 9.07 10.54 5.63
N ASP A 57 9.58 9.31 5.82
CA ASP A 57 10.94 8.88 5.43
C ASP A 57 11.23 9.14 3.93
N ILE A 58 10.21 9.03 3.07
CA ILE A 58 10.28 9.31 1.63
C ILE A 58 9.24 10.35 1.17
N GLN A 59 8.15 10.56 1.92
CA GLN A 59 7.08 11.51 1.61
C GLN A 59 7.08 12.69 2.58
N SER A 60 8.20 13.43 2.66
CA SER A 60 8.38 14.57 3.57
C SER A 60 7.50 15.80 3.30
N ARG A 61 6.52 15.69 2.41
CA ARG A 61 5.50 16.70 2.09
C ARG A 61 4.09 16.10 2.04
N ALA A 62 3.89 14.85 2.50
CA ALA A 62 2.57 14.27 2.70
C ALA A 62 1.73 15.11 3.66
N PRO A 63 0.38 14.98 3.68
CA PRO A 63 -0.46 15.70 4.62
C PRO A 63 -0.08 15.44 6.08
N GLU A 64 0.41 16.49 6.75
CA GLU A 64 0.83 16.47 8.17
C GLU A 64 -0.36 16.65 9.13
N MET A 65 -1.47 17.21 8.65
CA MET A 65 -2.68 17.49 9.45
C MET A 65 -3.97 17.17 8.67
N PRO A 66 -5.06 16.77 9.35
CA PRO A 66 -6.31 16.42 8.69
C PRO A 66 -6.90 17.57 7.87
N GLY A 67 -7.26 17.28 6.62
CA GLY A 67 -7.80 18.26 5.68
C GLY A 67 -6.76 19.14 4.97
N HIS A 68 -5.50 19.16 5.41
CA HIS A 68 -4.45 19.97 4.78
C HIS A 68 -4.00 19.37 3.45
N VAL A 69 -3.53 20.21 2.52
CA VAL A 69 -2.89 19.75 1.28
C VAL A 69 -1.53 19.12 1.55
N GLY A 70 -1.08 18.28 0.63
CA GLY A 70 0.26 17.70 0.62
C GLY A 70 0.76 17.43 -0.79
N LEU A 71 1.92 16.77 -0.89
CA LEU A 71 2.47 16.23 -2.12
C LEU A 71 2.69 14.72 -1.98
N TRP A 72 2.48 14.00 -3.08
CA TRP A 72 2.92 12.62 -3.27
C TRP A 72 4.07 12.62 -4.27
N TYR A 73 5.18 11.98 -3.91
CA TYR A 73 6.36 11.77 -4.75
C TYR A 73 6.37 10.33 -5.27
N SER A 74 6.62 10.15 -6.57
CA SER A 74 6.59 8.84 -7.23
C SER A 74 7.62 8.73 -8.35
N CYS A 75 7.87 7.51 -8.83
CA CYS A 75 8.61 7.24 -10.05
C CYS A 75 7.63 6.72 -11.12
N GLY A 76 7.59 7.37 -12.28
CA GLY A 76 6.59 7.08 -13.33
C GLY A 76 5.31 7.91 -13.19
N TYR A 77 4.22 7.44 -13.80
CA TYR A 77 2.94 8.13 -13.86
C TYR A 77 1.84 7.33 -13.14
N ASP A 78 1.60 7.64 -11.87
CA ASP A 78 0.40 7.19 -11.17
C ASP A 78 -0.85 7.92 -11.70
N TYR A 79 -1.98 7.22 -11.77
CA TYR A 79 -3.26 7.80 -12.19
C TYR A 79 -4.37 7.43 -11.21
N PHE A 80 -5.23 8.40 -10.85
CA PHE A 80 -6.18 8.29 -9.75
C PHE A 80 -7.59 8.80 -10.15
N ASP A 81 -8.43 7.92 -10.69
CA ASP A 81 -9.84 8.23 -11.04
C ASP A 81 -10.72 8.64 -9.84
N ALA A 82 -10.35 8.22 -8.62
CA ALA A 82 -11.16 8.36 -7.42
C ALA A 82 -10.37 8.97 -6.25
N PRO A 83 -11.03 9.69 -5.31
CA PRO A 83 -10.38 10.19 -4.10
C PRO A 83 -9.89 9.06 -3.20
N MET A 84 -8.64 9.14 -2.77
CA MET A 84 -7.98 8.14 -1.91
C MET A 84 -8.08 8.51 -0.43
N ARG A 85 -8.36 7.53 0.43
CA ARG A 85 -8.29 7.61 1.90
C ARG A 85 -6.84 7.63 2.35
N VAL A 86 -6.30 8.83 2.57
CA VAL A 86 -4.89 9.05 2.92
C VAL A 86 -4.67 8.90 4.41
N ILE A 87 -3.71 8.06 4.78
CA ILE A 87 -3.32 7.77 6.16
C ILE A 87 -1.80 7.93 6.27
N THR A 88 -1.33 8.82 7.14
CA THR A 88 0.10 9.17 7.25
C THR A 88 0.72 8.69 8.56
N ARG A 89 2.00 8.28 8.53
CA ARG A 89 2.74 7.84 9.73
C ARG A 89 3.15 9.05 10.56
N VAL A 90 2.55 9.19 11.75
CA VAL A 90 2.76 10.32 12.69
C VAL A 90 3.65 9.96 13.89
N GLN A 91 3.96 8.68 14.07
CA GLN A 91 4.95 8.18 15.03
C GLN A 91 5.63 6.93 14.45
N ASP A 92 6.93 6.77 14.66
CA ASP A 92 7.68 5.65 14.09
C ASP A 92 7.73 4.41 15.00
N LYS A 93 7.87 4.64 16.31
CA LYS A 93 8.18 3.61 17.30
C LYS A 93 7.30 3.77 18.56
N PRO A 94 6.27 2.91 18.75
CA PRO A 94 5.66 2.03 17.74
C PRO A 94 5.02 2.85 16.61
N ALA A 95 4.89 2.24 15.42
CA ALA A 95 4.34 2.93 14.26
C ALA A 95 2.85 3.31 14.47
N ARG A 96 2.54 4.61 14.45
CA ARG A 96 1.17 5.14 14.51
C ARG A 96 0.81 5.90 13.25
N TRP A 97 -0.44 5.73 12.84
CA TRP A 97 -0.97 6.15 11.56
C TRP A 97 -2.28 6.92 11.77
N GLN A 98 -2.35 8.16 11.29
CA GLN A 98 -3.52 9.04 11.41
C GLN A 98 -4.19 9.20 10.03
N TYR A 99 -5.51 9.21 10.01
CA TYR A 99 -6.31 9.45 8.81
C TYR A 99 -6.46 10.96 8.55
N GLN A 100 -6.00 11.40 7.37
CA GLN A 100 -5.91 12.81 7.02
C GLN A 100 -7.09 13.29 6.15
N GLY A 101 -7.85 12.39 5.53
CA GLY A 101 -9.00 12.72 4.67
C GLY A 101 -9.06 11.94 3.37
N GLN A 102 -10.08 12.23 2.54
CA GLN A 102 -10.19 11.76 1.17
C GLN A 102 -9.52 12.78 0.24
N TYR A 103 -8.54 12.35 -0.56
CA TYR A 103 -7.72 13.23 -1.39
C TYR A 103 -7.88 12.91 -2.88
N HIS A 104 -8.12 13.93 -3.68
CA HIS A 104 -7.79 13.86 -5.10
C HIS A 104 -6.28 14.10 -5.26
N VAL A 105 -5.65 13.37 -6.18
CA VAL A 105 -4.20 13.33 -6.38
C VAL A 105 -3.93 13.67 -7.84
N GLU A 106 -3.52 14.91 -8.09
CA GLU A 106 -3.40 15.52 -9.43
C GLU A 106 -1.94 15.63 -9.84
N TYR A 107 -1.58 15.26 -11.07
CA TYR A 107 -0.20 15.35 -11.56
C TYR A 107 0.28 16.81 -11.62
N SER A 108 1.44 17.07 -11.02
CA SER A 108 2.18 18.33 -11.12
C SER A 108 3.41 18.14 -12.01
N LYS A 109 3.97 19.26 -12.48
CA LYS A 109 5.32 19.26 -13.05
C LYS A 109 6.30 18.58 -12.07
N PRO A 110 7.24 17.74 -12.55
CA PRO A 110 8.32 17.20 -11.73
C PRO A 110 9.16 18.32 -11.11
N LEU A 111 9.83 18.02 -10.00
CA LEU A 111 10.75 18.96 -9.36
C LEU A 111 11.90 19.33 -10.31
N THR A 112 12.32 20.60 -10.29
CA THR A 112 13.60 20.97 -10.92
C THR A 112 14.78 20.34 -10.16
N ARG A 113 15.99 20.39 -10.73
CA ARG A 113 17.21 19.87 -10.07
C ARG A 113 17.49 20.61 -8.77
N GLU A 114 17.20 21.92 -8.75
CA GLU A 114 17.32 22.81 -7.60
C GLU A 114 16.27 22.46 -6.54
N GLU A 115 15.01 22.31 -6.94
CA GLU A 115 13.92 21.90 -6.04
C GLU A 115 14.15 20.50 -5.45
N TRP A 116 14.68 19.56 -6.24
CA TRP A 116 15.11 18.25 -5.75
C TRP A 116 16.25 18.38 -4.75
N SER A 117 17.27 19.20 -5.05
CA SER A 117 18.41 19.43 -4.16
C SER A 117 18.01 19.96 -2.77
N MET A 118 16.89 20.69 -2.68
CA MET A 118 16.33 21.19 -1.42
C MET A 118 15.52 20.16 -0.63
N GLN A 119 15.21 18.98 -1.19
CA GLN A 119 14.46 17.95 -0.44
C GLN A 119 15.35 17.23 0.59
N PRO A 120 14.84 16.96 1.80
CA PRO A 120 15.56 16.19 2.82
C PRO A 120 15.59 14.68 2.50
N VAL A 121 14.63 14.18 1.72
CA VAL A 121 14.41 12.75 1.47
C VAL A 121 15.28 12.15 0.34
N ARG A 122 16.19 12.92 -0.27
CA ARG A 122 16.99 12.46 -1.44
C ARG A 122 17.72 11.15 -1.21
N ASN A 123 18.34 10.99 -0.05
CA ASN A 123 19.10 9.78 0.29
C ASN A 123 18.17 8.59 0.54
N ALA A 124 17.03 8.81 1.20
CA ALA A 124 16.02 7.78 1.43
C ALA A 124 15.38 7.31 0.12
N TRP A 125 15.11 8.22 -0.82
CA TRP A 125 14.68 7.89 -2.18
C TRP A 125 15.73 7.09 -2.95
N SER A 126 17.00 7.49 -2.88
CA SER A 126 18.09 6.79 -3.56
C SER A 126 18.27 5.36 -3.01
N GLN A 127 18.09 5.18 -1.70
CA GLN A 127 18.12 3.87 -1.05
C GLN A 127 16.89 3.02 -1.39
N ALA A 128 15.68 3.59 -1.30
CA ALA A 128 14.45 2.88 -1.64
C ALA A 128 14.45 2.44 -3.12
N LEU A 129 14.87 3.32 -4.04
CA LEU A 129 15.05 3.00 -5.46
C LEU A 129 16.22 2.03 -5.73
N TYR A 130 17.12 1.78 -4.77
CA TYR A 130 18.12 0.71 -4.85
C TYR A 130 17.55 -0.63 -4.37
N GLU A 131 16.85 -0.65 -3.24
CA GLU A 131 16.37 -1.86 -2.56
C GLU A 131 15.09 -2.45 -3.18
N GLU A 132 14.15 -1.59 -3.57
CA GLU A 132 12.78 -2.02 -3.90
C GLU A 132 12.60 -2.58 -5.31
N ARG A 133 11.59 -3.44 -5.50
CA ARG A 133 11.24 -3.97 -6.82
C ARG A 133 10.77 -2.86 -7.78
N TRP A 134 10.05 -1.86 -7.28
CA TRP A 134 9.52 -0.76 -8.10
C TRP A 134 10.62 0.20 -8.61
N GLY A 135 11.80 0.24 -7.98
CA GLY A 135 12.93 1.03 -8.49
C GLY A 135 13.67 0.44 -9.69
N CYS A 136 13.23 -0.71 -10.23
CA CYS A 136 13.94 -1.45 -11.28
C CYS A 136 14.21 -0.62 -12.55
N GLU A 137 13.21 0.13 -13.02
CA GLU A 137 13.27 0.96 -14.23
C GLU A 137 14.24 2.14 -14.04
N ILE A 138 14.13 2.87 -12.94
CA ILE A 138 15.03 3.98 -12.58
C ILE A 138 16.49 3.50 -12.47
N ARG A 139 16.73 2.34 -11.84
CA ARG A 139 18.05 1.68 -11.84
C ARG A 139 18.53 1.35 -13.25
N GLY A 140 17.64 0.90 -14.12
CA GLY A 140 17.92 0.63 -15.53
C GLY A 140 18.36 1.89 -16.29
N ILE A 141 17.58 2.97 -16.19
CA ILE A 141 17.90 4.28 -16.80
C ILE A 141 19.27 4.78 -16.31
N VAL A 142 19.50 4.81 -14.99
CA VAL A 142 20.77 5.27 -14.41
C VAL A 142 21.96 4.42 -14.88
N TYR A 143 21.81 3.09 -14.94
CA TYR A 143 22.85 2.22 -15.47
C TYR A 143 23.09 2.42 -16.97
N ALA A 144 22.04 2.69 -17.75
CA ALA A 144 22.12 2.97 -19.17
C ALA A 144 22.85 4.31 -19.46
N TYR A 145 22.53 5.39 -18.74
CA TYR A 145 23.30 6.65 -18.80
C TYR A 145 24.79 6.42 -18.51
N LYS A 146 25.10 5.61 -17.49
CA LYS A 146 26.47 5.24 -17.09
C LYS A 146 27.20 4.38 -18.13
N MET A 147 26.48 3.60 -18.95
CA MET A 147 27.04 2.83 -20.06
C MET A 147 27.21 3.64 -21.36
N TYR A 148 26.21 4.43 -21.74
CA TYR A 148 26.13 5.04 -23.07
C TYR A 148 26.58 6.50 -23.12
N GLY A 149 26.67 7.20 -21.98
CA GLY A 149 27.04 8.62 -21.93
C GLY A 149 25.98 9.56 -22.53
N ARG A 150 24.76 9.06 -22.76
CA ARG A 150 23.61 9.77 -23.34
C ARG A 150 22.31 9.26 -22.72
N GLU A 151 21.23 9.97 -23.03
CA GLU A 151 19.85 9.52 -22.78
C GLU A 151 19.61 8.14 -23.44
N PRO A 152 19.10 7.14 -22.69
CA PRO A 152 18.78 5.82 -23.20
C PRO A 152 17.40 5.82 -23.85
N THR A 153 17.19 4.93 -24.81
CA THR A 153 15.84 4.61 -25.30
C THR A 153 15.17 3.59 -24.37
N GLU A 154 13.84 3.61 -24.33
CA GLU A 154 12.97 2.65 -23.61
C GLU A 154 13.45 1.19 -23.78
N LYS A 155 13.71 0.79 -25.03
CA LYS A 155 14.18 -0.56 -25.40
C LYS A 155 15.58 -0.91 -24.85
N GLU A 156 16.44 0.08 -24.61
CA GLU A 156 17.74 -0.12 -23.98
C GLU A 156 17.59 -0.30 -22.46
N VAL A 157 16.64 0.42 -21.84
CA VAL A 157 16.27 0.24 -20.42
C VAL A 157 15.64 -1.14 -20.22
N ASP A 158 14.67 -1.53 -21.06
CA ASP A 158 14.05 -2.87 -21.04
C ASP A 158 15.08 -3.98 -21.09
N LEU A 159 16.03 -3.89 -22.03
CA LEU A 159 17.09 -4.89 -22.20
C LEU A 159 18.01 -4.96 -20.97
N ILE A 160 18.35 -3.81 -20.37
CA ILE A 160 19.13 -3.72 -19.13
C ILE A 160 18.37 -4.30 -17.93
N CYS A 161 17.06 -4.09 -17.85
CA CYS A 161 16.21 -4.67 -16.81
C CYS A 161 16.02 -6.19 -16.98
N ALA A 162 15.75 -6.66 -18.20
CA ALA A 162 15.58 -8.08 -18.53
C ALA A 162 16.87 -8.90 -18.32
N GLN A 163 18.04 -8.31 -18.61
CA GLN A 163 19.34 -8.92 -18.30
C GLN A 163 19.75 -8.79 -16.82
N GLY A 164 18.90 -8.19 -15.96
CA GLY A 164 19.20 -7.93 -14.56
C GLY A 164 20.34 -6.93 -14.31
N LEU A 165 20.82 -6.25 -15.36
CA LEU A 165 21.94 -5.30 -15.32
C LEU A 165 21.60 -4.05 -14.49
N CYS A 166 20.32 -3.69 -14.37
CA CYS A 166 19.86 -2.64 -13.46
C CYS A 166 20.35 -2.83 -12.01
N LYS A 167 20.59 -4.07 -11.56
CA LYS A 167 21.16 -4.37 -10.23
C LYS A 167 22.61 -3.89 -10.04
N LYS A 168 23.25 -3.34 -11.08
CA LYS A 168 24.61 -2.77 -11.03
C LYS A 168 24.65 -1.26 -10.76
N ALA A 169 23.50 -0.57 -10.74
CA ALA A 169 23.43 0.82 -10.28
C ALA A 169 23.45 0.85 -8.74
N THR A 170 24.32 1.67 -8.14
CA THR A 170 24.41 1.84 -6.68
C THR A 170 23.52 3.01 -6.19
N PRO A 171 23.26 3.15 -4.87
CA PRO A 171 22.58 4.34 -4.34
C PRO A 171 23.27 5.66 -4.71
N GLU A 172 24.60 5.66 -4.84
CA GLU A 172 25.38 6.82 -5.28
C GLU A 172 25.17 7.13 -6.77
N ASP A 173 25.13 6.11 -7.63
CA ASP A 173 24.78 6.29 -9.05
C ASP A 173 23.37 6.90 -9.20
N ILE A 174 22.40 6.41 -8.42
CA ILE A 174 21.01 6.87 -8.43
C ILE A 174 20.92 8.33 -7.95
N SER A 175 21.54 8.63 -6.81
CA SER A 175 21.58 9.99 -6.24
C SER A 175 22.25 11.00 -7.18
N LEU A 176 23.34 10.58 -7.84
CA LEU A 176 24.04 11.38 -8.85
C LEU A 176 23.19 11.59 -10.11
N GLY A 177 22.49 10.56 -10.58
CA GLY A 177 21.57 10.64 -11.71
C GLY A 177 20.44 11.63 -11.45
N MET A 178 19.81 11.59 -10.27
CA MET A 178 18.78 12.56 -9.90
C MET A 178 19.33 13.99 -9.76
N ALA A 179 20.53 14.15 -9.17
CA ALA A 179 21.17 15.47 -9.03
C ALA A 179 21.54 16.09 -10.40
N ARG A 180 21.84 15.25 -11.39
CA ARG A 180 22.01 15.63 -12.80
C ARG A 180 20.70 15.79 -13.55
N GLY A 181 19.57 15.34 -13.00
CA GLY A 181 18.29 15.23 -13.72
C GLY A 181 18.33 14.23 -14.88
N ASP A 182 19.21 13.21 -14.82
CA ASP A 182 19.22 12.04 -15.70
C ASP A 182 17.97 11.17 -15.45
N VAL A 183 17.40 11.25 -14.24
CA VAL A 183 16.10 10.71 -13.82
C VAL A 183 15.35 11.75 -12.99
N THR A 184 14.01 11.75 -13.05
CA THR A 184 13.15 12.68 -12.31
C THR A 184 12.17 11.95 -11.39
N ILE A 185 11.76 12.64 -10.31
CA ILE A 185 10.68 12.21 -9.42
C ILE A 185 9.41 12.97 -9.81
N SER A 186 8.36 12.23 -10.16
CA SER A 186 7.03 12.78 -10.40
C SER A 186 6.45 13.34 -9.11
N VAL A 187 5.81 14.50 -9.22
CA VAL A 187 5.13 15.16 -8.11
C VAL A 187 3.63 15.16 -8.39
N PHE A 188 2.84 14.82 -7.39
CA PHE A 188 1.39 14.94 -7.42
C PHE A 188 0.93 15.85 -6.30
N ILE A 189 0.06 16.81 -6.61
CA ILE A 189 -0.58 17.67 -5.62
C ILE A 189 -1.74 16.88 -5.01
N MET A 190 -1.69 16.73 -3.69
CA MET A 190 -2.75 16.07 -2.92
C MET A 190 -3.69 17.12 -2.35
N LYS A 191 -4.92 17.19 -2.87
CA LYS A 191 -5.97 18.09 -2.40
C LYS A 191 -7.03 17.30 -1.64
N CYS A 192 -7.24 17.63 -0.37
CA CYS A 192 -8.34 17.05 0.40
C CYS A 192 -9.70 17.54 -0.15
N VAL A 193 -10.60 16.61 -0.44
CA VAL A 193 -11.93 16.86 -1.03
C VAL A 193 -13.08 16.38 -0.13
N GLY A 194 -12.77 15.70 0.98
CA GLY A 194 -13.75 15.22 1.96
C GLY A 194 -13.08 14.61 3.19
N TYR A 195 -13.84 14.42 4.27
CA TYR A 195 -13.36 13.70 5.46
C TYR A 195 -14.43 12.71 5.92
N ASP A 196 -14.07 11.43 6.00
CA ASP A 196 -14.96 10.35 6.40
C ASP A 196 -15.06 10.29 7.94
N GLU A 197 -15.90 11.17 8.50
CA GLU A 197 -16.12 11.28 9.94
C GLU A 197 -16.58 9.96 10.57
N LYS A 198 -17.33 9.14 9.82
CA LYS A 198 -17.79 7.83 10.27
C LYS A 198 -16.62 6.86 10.39
N PHE A 199 -15.76 6.79 9.37
CA PHE A 199 -14.55 5.97 9.41
C PHE A 199 -13.63 6.41 10.56
N GLN A 200 -13.40 7.70 10.76
CA GLN A 200 -12.56 8.17 11.88
C GLN A 200 -13.16 7.83 13.25
N ARG A 201 -14.48 7.99 13.43
CA ARG A 201 -15.18 7.56 14.65
C ARG A 201 -15.11 6.04 14.85
N GLU A 202 -15.14 5.24 13.78
CA GLU A 202 -14.96 3.78 13.82
C GLU A 202 -13.51 3.36 14.15
N LEU A 203 -12.50 4.13 13.73
CA LEU A 203 -11.12 3.96 14.21
C LEU A 203 -11.04 4.28 15.71
N ALA A 204 -11.58 5.42 16.15
CA ALA A 204 -11.53 5.87 17.53
C ALA A 204 -12.26 4.95 18.52
N GLU A 205 -13.45 4.45 18.18
CA GLU A 205 -14.23 3.55 19.05
C GLU A 205 -13.52 2.20 19.28
N ARG A 206 -12.95 1.63 18.20
CA ARG A 206 -12.39 0.27 18.19
C ARG A 206 -10.91 0.20 18.53
N TRP A 207 -10.17 1.30 18.46
CA TRP A 207 -8.77 1.34 18.84
C TRP A 207 -8.61 1.57 20.35
N ASP A 208 -8.29 0.51 21.08
CA ASP A 208 -8.11 0.51 22.54
C ASP A 208 -6.80 1.16 23.03
N GLY A 209 -6.18 2.00 22.21
CA GLY A 209 -4.87 2.60 22.47
C GLY A 209 -3.67 1.68 22.20
N GLY A 210 -3.85 0.36 22.08
CA GLY A 210 -2.80 -0.58 21.67
C GLY A 210 -2.74 -1.93 22.39
N GLN A 211 -3.75 -2.32 23.16
CA GLN A 211 -3.83 -3.70 23.69
C GLN A 211 -4.30 -4.70 22.61
N GLY A 212 -4.94 -4.23 21.53
CA GLY A 212 -5.44 -5.07 20.44
C GLY A 212 -6.64 -5.93 20.82
N ILE A 213 -7.25 -5.66 21.98
CA ILE A 213 -8.50 -6.25 22.43
C ILE A 213 -9.61 -5.54 21.65
N PHE A 214 -9.97 -6.13 20.50
CA PHE A 214 -11.19 -5.77 19.80
C PHE A 214 -12.38 -5.91 20.76
N LYS A 215 -12.85 -4.77 21.29
CA LYS A 215 -14.15 -4.67 21.94
C LYS A 215 -15.17 -5.19 20.93
N PRO A 216 -15.83 -6.35 21.15
CA PRO A 216 -16.80 -6.85 20.20
C PRO A 216 -17.97 -5.88 20.21
N THR A 217 -18.14 -5.09 19.12
CA THR A 217 -19.22 -4.11 18.95
C THR A 217 -20.53 -4.78 19.33
N GLY A 218 -21.16 -4.26 20.39
CA GLY A 218 -21.95 -5.07 21.33
C GLY A 218 -22.86 -6.08 20.65
N SER A 219 -22.65 -7.38 20.92
CA SER A 219 -23.46 -8.43 20.32
C SER A 219 -24.93 -8.21 20.72
N SER A 220 -25.74 -7.78 19.75
CA SER A 220 -27.16 -7.53 19.92
C SER A 220 -27.77 -8.72 20.67
N THR A 221 -28.32 -8.46 21.86
CA THR A 221 -28.69 -9.49 22.84
C THR A 221 -29.91 -10.25 22.31
N ARG A 222 -29.64 -11.20 21.43
CA ARG A 222 -30.61 -12.03 20.71
C ARG A 222 -31.41 -12.81 21.74
N LYS A 223 -32.55 -12.24 22.16
CA LYS A 223 -33.37 -12.71 23.27
C LYS A 223 -33.50 -14.23 23.20
N LYS A 224 -33.10 -14.89 24.29
CA LYS A 224 -32.89 -16.35 24.37
C LYS A 224 -34.22 -17.09 24.24
N GLY A 225 -34.70 -17.21 23.00
CA GLY A 225 -36.01 -17.76 22.67
C GLY A 225 -36.18 -19.15 23.25
N THR A 226 -37.19 -19.31 24.10
CA THR A 226 -37.43 -20.53 24.88
C THR A 226 -37.59 -21.73 23.95
N LYS A 227 -36.55 -22.57 23.84
CA LYS A 227 -36.52 -23.70 22.91
C LYS A 227 -37.44 -24.81 23.42
N ARG A 228 -38.72 -24.72 23.03
CA ARG A 228 -39.76 -25.73 23.27
C ARG A 228 -39.22 -27.11 22.89
N THR A 229 -39.27 -28.05 23.83
CA THR A 229 -39.05 -29.46 23.56
C THR A 229 -40.17 -30.01 22.68
N ARG A 230 -39.81 -30.58 21.53
CA ARG A 230 -40.65 -31.54 20.82
C ARG A 230 -39.79 -32.64 20.22
N SER A 231 -40.06 -33.85 20.65
CA SER A 231 -39.64 -35.10 20.02
C SER A 231 -40.47 -35.35 18.76
N SER A 232 -39.86 -35.92 17.71
CA SER A 232 -40.16 -37.32 17.36
C SER A 232 -39.12 -37.93 16.40
N GLU A 233 -39.11 -39.26 16.40
CA GLU A 233 -38.83 -40.21 15.31
C GLU A 233 -37.57 -40.11 14.43
N LYS A 234 -36.86 -41.25 14.37
CA LYS A 234 -35.87 -41.60 13.35
C LYS A 234 -36.59 -42.28 12.18
N ALA A 235 -36.18 -41.98 10.94
CA ALA A 235 -36.48 -42.79 9.76
C ALA A 235 -35.21 -42.98 8.90
N PRO A 236 -35.01 -44.13 8.24
CA PRO A 236 -33.73 -44.47 7.60
C PRO A 236 -33.59 -43.88 6.18
N ILE A 237 -32.38 -43.44 5.83
CA ILE A 237 -32.02 -42.99 4.48
C ILE A 237 -31.81 -44.20 3.56
N GLN A 238 -32.65 -44.35 2.54
CA GLN A 238 -32.43 -45.33 1.47
C GLN A 238 -31.51 -44.76 0.38
N ARG A 239 -30.47 -45.52 0.02
CA ARG A 239 -29.66 -45.28 -1.19
C ARG A 239 -30.48 -45.61 -2.45
N LYS A 240 -30.42 -44.76 -3.47
CA LYS A 240 -30.77 -45.13 -4.85
C LYS A 240 -29.62 -44.82 -5.81
N LYS A 241 -29.39 -45.73 -6.77
CA LYS A 241 -28.47 -45.56 -7.90
C LYS A 241 -29.26 -45.23 -9.17
N GLY A 242 -28.68 -44.41 -10.03
CA GLY A 242 -28.97 -44.16 -11.44
C GLY A 242 -27.75 -43.39 -11.96
N ARG A 243 -27.05 -43.73 -13.05
CA ARG A 243 -27.38 -44.55 -14.23
C ARG A 243 -28.58 -44.04 -15.02
N PHE A 244 -28.32 -43.02 -15.84
CA PHE A 244 -28.79 -42.95 -17.22
C PHE A 244 -27.58 -42.74 -18.13
N ALA A 245 -27.70 -43.11 -19.41
CA ALA A 245 -26.66 -43.01 -20.42
C ALA A 245 -27.31 -42.98 -21.81
N ALA A 246 -26.65 -42.34 -22.78
CA ALA A 246 -27.09 -42.14 -24.16
C ALA A 246 -28.40 -41.29 -24.29
N ASP A 247 -28.72 -40.66 -25.42
CA ASP A 247 -27.94 -40.46 -26.66
C ASP A 247 -28.41 -39.15 -27.34
N LEU A 248 -27.53 -38.47 -28.07
CA LEU A 248 -27.72 -38.06 -29.47
C LEU A 248 -26.54 -37.17 -29.94
N ARG A 249 -26.24 -37.24 -31.24
CA ARG A 249 -25.20 -36.45 -31.91
C ARG A 249 -25.81 -35.26 -32.67
N HIS A 250 -25.04 -34.20 -32.83
CA HIS A 250 -24.91 -33.56 -34.13
C HIS A 250 -23.52 -32.90 -34.28
N GLU A 251 -22.93 -33.02 -35.47
CA GLU A 251 -21.75 -32.26 -35.94
C GLU A 251 -22.24 -30.90 -36.50
N THR A 252 -21.46 -29.90 -36.94
CA THR A 252 -20.02 -29.62 -37.08
C THR A 252 -19.66 -28.40 -36.18
N GLU A 253 -18.64 -27.54 -36.28
CA GLU A 253 -17.56 -27.21 -37.26
C GLU A 253 -16.20 -27.08 -36.50
N GLU A 254 -15.28 -26.21 -36.94
CA GLU A 254 -13.91 -26.07 -36.44
C GLU A 254 -13.67 -24.71 -35.74
N GLU A 255 -13.00 -24.69 -34.59
CA GLU A 255 -12.07 -23.59 -34.22
C GLU A 255 -10.97 -24.10 -33.27
N SER A 256 -9.88 -23.33 -33.11
CA SER A 256 -8.58 -23.87 -32.68
C SER A 256 -8.35 -23.95 -31.17
N ASP A 257 -7.96 -25.14 -30.69
CA ASP A 257 -7.38 -25.33 -29.36
C ASP A 257 -6.01 -24.61 -29.22
N LEU A 258 -5.98 -23.52 -28.45
CA LEU A 258 -4.76 -23.02 -27.81
C LEU A 258 -4.78 -23.48 -26.34
N PRO A 259 -3.76 -24.19 -25.84
CA PRO A 259 -3.71 -24.61 -24.44
C PRO A 259 -3.49 -23.39 -23.54
N THR A 260 -4.55 -22.94 -22.86
CA THR A 260 -4.44 -22.02 -21.74
C THR A 260 -3.82 -22.77 -20.56
N SER A 261 -2.54 -22.52 -20.30
CA SER A 261 -1.87 -23.00 -19.09
C SER A 261 -2.33 -22.18 -17.89
N ASP A 262 -3.42 -22.65 -17.26
CA ASP A 262 -3.77 -22.28 -15.88
C ASP A 262 -2.67 -22.84 -14.95
N GLU A 263 -1.59 -22.09 -14.78
CA GLU A 263 -0.60 -22.34 -13.72
C GLU A 263 -1.09 -21.64 -12.44
N ASP A 264 -1.63 -22.43 -11.52
CA ASP A 264 -1.94 -21.98 -10.16
C ASP A 264 -0.65 -21.50 -9.48
N GLU A 265 -0.51 -20.18 -9.21
CA GLU A 265 0.55 -19.67 -8.33
C GLU A 265 0.29 -20.14 -6.89
N GLU A 266 0.92 -21.26 -6.49
CA GLU A 266 0.84 -21.81 -5.13
C GLU A 266 1.37 -20.82 -4.07
N ASP A 267 0.76 -20.84 -2.88
CA ASP A 267 1.17 -20.01 -1.73
C ASP A 267 2.59 -20.41 -1.21
N ASP A 268 3.61 -19.57 -1.47
CA ASP A 268 4.97 -19.75 -0.94
C ASP A 268 5.07 -19.41 0.57
N GLU A 269 4.68 -20.35 1.43
CA GLU A 269 4.93 -20.31 2.87
C GLU A 269 6.39 -20.70 3.23
N GLY A 270 7.34 -19.75 3.24
CA GLY A 270 8.68 -20.07 3.76
C GLY A 270 9.75 -18.96 3.78
N GLY A 271 9.76 -18.07 4.79
CA GLY A 271 10.73 -16.97 4.86
C GLY A 271 11.02 -16.38 6.23
N ASP A 272 11.20 -17.21 7.27
CA ASP A 272 11.42 -16.77 8.66
C ASP A 272 12.87 -16.31 8.94
N ASP A 273 13.32 -15.22 8.30
CA ASP A 273 14.61 -14.58 8.62
C ASP A 273 14.49 -13.61 9.80
N ASN A 274 14.99 -14.06 10.96
CA ASN A 274 14.96 -13.35 12.23
C ASN A 274 16.08 -12.29 12.31
N GLY A 275 16.04 -11.31 11.41
CA GLY A 275 17.02 -10.24 11.25
C GLY A 275 17.12 -9.31 12.48
N LEU A 276 17.99 -9.66 13.43
CA LEU A 276 18.24 -8.87 14.64
C LEU A 276 18.64 -7.42 14.31
N TYR A 277 17.79 -6.46 14.65
CA TYR A 277 17.99 -5.04 14.39
C TYR A 277 19.12 -4.46 15.27
N SER A 278 20.36 -4.61 14.81
CA SER A 278 21.57 -4.19 15.54
C SER A 278 21.74 -2.68 15.53
N THR A 279 21.30 -2.01 16.59
CA THR A 279 21.40 -0.56 16.75
C THR A 279 22.85 -0.12 16.98
N ARG A 280 23.55 0.28 15.91
CA ARG A 280 24.84 0.98 16.02
C ARG A 280 24.63 2.36 16.65
N GLY A 281 24.89 2.47 17.96
CA GLY A 281 24.87 3.74 18.67
C GLY A 281 25.98 4.67 18.19
N THR A 282 25.62 5.89 17.76
CA THR A 282 26.56 6.94 17.39
C THR A 282 27.23 7.50 18.65
N ARG A 283 28.56 7.51 18.68
CA ARG A 283 29.37 7.98 19.82
C ARG A 283 29.85 9.42 19.61
N SER A 284 29.80 10.20 20.69
CA SER A 284 30.58 11.41 20.97
C SER A 284 30.59 12.54 19.93
N ASN A 285 29.88 13.63 20.25
CA ASN A 285 30.24 14.97 19.76
C ASN A 285 31.57 15.42 20.42
N PRO A 286 32.43 16.19 19.71
CA PRO A 286 33.52 16.92 20.35
C PRO A 286 32.99 18.13 21.13
N ILE A 287 33.68 18.50 22.22
CA ILE A 287 33.43 19.75 22.95
C ILE A 287 34.21 20.86 22.24
N ALA A 288 33.52 21.93 21.85
CA ALA A 288 34.18 23.17 21.46
C ALA A 288 34.55 23.97 22.72
N LEU A 289 35.80 24.44 22.79
CA LEU A 289 36.24 25.47 23.74
C LEU A 289 36.40 26.78 22.96
N GLY A 290 35.69 27.82 23.41
CA GLY A 290 35.67 29.18 22.85
C GLY A 290 34.81 30.07 23.72
#